data_AF-E4X1U4-F1
#
_entry.id   AF-E4X1U4-F1
#
_cell.length_a   1.000
_cell.length_b   1.000
_cell.length_c   1.000
_cell.angle_alpha   90.00
_cell.angle_beta   90.00
_cell.angle_gamma   90.00
#
_symmetry.space_group_name_H-M   'P 1'
#
loop_
_entity.id
_entity.type
_entity.pdbx_description
1 polymer ?
#
loop_
_entity_poly.entity_id
_entity_poly.type
_entity_poly.pdbx_seq_one_letter_code
_entity_poly.pdbx_strand_id
1 'polypeptide(L)'
;MFISGGSARIEFHTDYSIRHQGFRFTIEKQTRFQIIQHHVGRVVDSVADERWGDRYARRMTKAMNKLAGADTGVSCYDENIPSEAADEGDEVTVFDADNMCKLNGQVNAAINSYARNNACQGRGKVYRQIIRSARKVKKFFNENNEC
;
A
#
# COMPACT_ATOMS: atom_id res chain seq x y z
N MET A 1 -16.94 3.39 -8.25
CA MET A 1 -15.62 4.06 -8.39
C MET A 1 -14.59 2.96 -8.60
N PHE A 2 -14.08 2.80 -9.83
CA PHE A 2 -13.05 1.81 -10.14
C PHE A 2 -11.69 2.40 -9.80
N ILE A 3 -10.94 1.77 -8.89
CA ILE A 3 -9.55 2.13 -8.64
C ILE A 3 -8.73 1.49 -9.78
N SER A 4 -8.10 2.30 -10.63
CA SER A 4 -7.22 1.81 -11.68
C SER A 4 -6.02 1.07 -11.06
N GLY A 5 -5.91 -0.24 -11.27
CA GLY A 5 -4.85 -1.08 -10.67
C GLY A 5 -5.23 -2.54 -10.38
N GLY A 6 -6.42 -2.99 -10.80
CA GLY A 6 -6.79 -4.40 -10.68
C GLY A 6 -6.04 -5.23 -11.71
N SER A 7 -5.53 -6.40 -11.33
CA SER A 7 -5.03 -7.37 -12.30
C SER A 7 -6.22 -7.94 -13.07
N ALA A 8 -6.16 -7.85 -14.38
CA ALA A 8 -7.05 -8.59 -15.27
C ALA A 8 -6.27 -9.78 -15.81
N ARG A 9 -6.74 -10.98 -15.53
CA ARG A 9 -6.17 -12.20 -16.11
C ARG A 9 -6.99 -12.57 -17.35
N ILE A 10 -6.32 -12.59 -18.51
CA ILE A 10 -6.89 -12.99 -19.80
C ILE A 10 -6.39 -14.40 -20.09
N GLU A 11 -7.29 -15.38 -20.12
CA GLU A 11 -6.96 -16.75 -20.52
C GLU A 11 -7.62 -17.07 -21.86
N PHE A 12 -6.79 -17.51 -22.81
CA PHE A 12 -7.24 -18.02 -24.10
C PHE A 12 -7.59 -19.49 -23.94
N HIS A 13 -8.88 -19.81 -24.06
CA HIS A 13 -9.33 -21.18 -24.15
C HIS A 13 -9.53 -21.55 -25.62
N THR A 14 -8.72 -22.48 -26.11
CA THR A 14 -8.94 -23.14 -27.40
C THR A 14 -9.38 -24.57 -27.12
N ASP A 15 -10.67 -24.85 -27.24
CA ASP A 15 -11.14 -26.23 -27.38
C ASP A 15 -11.10 -26.60 -28.87
N TYR A 16 -10.77 -27.86 -29.18
CA TYR A 16 -10.70 -28.39 -30.56
C TYR A 16 -12.08 -28.45 -31.25
N SER A 17 -13.15 -28.09 -30.54
CA SER A 17 -14.45 -27.85 -31.13
C SER A 17 -14.52 -26.42 -31.70
N ILE A 18 -14.68 -26.31 -33.03
CA ILE A 18 -14.74 -25.06 -33.83
C ILE A 18 -15.83 -24.06 -33.35
N ARG A 19 -16.61 -24.39 -32.31
CA ARG A 19 -17.78 -23.64 -31.86
C ARG A 19 -17.50 -22.56 -30.82
N HIS A 20 -16.42 -22.60 -30.03
CA HIS A 20 -16.22 -21.65 -28.93
C HIS A 20 -14.82 -21.02 -28.94
N GLN A 21 -14.60 -20.01 -29.80
CA GLN A 21 -13.52 -19.04 -29.60
C GLN A 21 -14.00 -18.02 -28.56
N GLY A 22 -13.45 -18.08 -27.35
CA GLY A 22 -13.79 -17.14 -26.29
C GLY A 22 -12.59 -16.85 -25.40
N PHE A 23 -12.54 -15.63 -24.85
CA PHE A 23 -11.61 -15.27 -23.79
C PHE A 23 -12.37 -15.26 -22.46
N ARG A 24 -11.77 -15.83 -21.42
CA ARG A 24 -12.28 -15.66 -20.05
C ARG A 24 -11.62 -14.42 -19.46
N PHE A 25 -12.46 -13.48 -19.05
CA PHE A 25 -12.03 -12.29 -18.32
C PHE A 25 -12.35 -12.47 -16.84
N THR A 26 -11.32 -12.56 -16.01
CA THR A 26 -11.48 -12.62 -14.55
C THR A 26 -10.96 -11.32 -13.95
N ILE A 27 -11.86 -10.57 -13.31
CA ILE A 27 -11.49 -9.40 -12.51
C ILE A 27 -11.07 -9.91 -11.13
N GLU A 28 -9.78 -9.86 -10.83
CA GLU A 28 -9.30 -10.17 -9.49
C GLU A 28 -9.45 -8.94 -8.60
N LYS A 29 -10.01 -9.14 -7.39
CA LYS A 29 -10.09 -8.07 -6.40
C LYS A 29 -8.68 -7.69 -5.97
N GLN A 30 -8.34 -6.41 -6.03
CA GLN A 30 -7.04 -5.92 -5.58
C GLN A 30 -6.80 -6.31 -4.13
N THR A 31 -5.57 -6.75 -3.83
CA THR A 31 -5.14 -6.93 -2.45
C THR A 31 -5.05 -5.57 -1.75
N ARG A 32 -5.18 -5.56 -0.43
CA ARG A 32 -5.01 -4.33 0.37
C ARG A 32 -3.66 -3.67 0.10
N PHE A 33 -2.61 -4.47 -0.07
CA PHE A 33 -1.28 -3.98 -0.39
C PHE A 33 -1.24 -3.25 -1.73
N GLN A 34 -1.90 -3.79 -2.77
CA GLN A 34 -2.01 -3.16 -4.09
C GLN A 34 -2.76 -1.83 -4.03
N ILE A 35 -3.84 -1.74 -3.23
CA ILE A 35 -4.58 -0.48 -3.03
C ILE A 35 -3.66 0.57 -2.39
N ILE A 36 -2.90 0.19 -1.35
CA ILE A 36 -1.93 1.09 -0.70
C ILE A 36 -0.86 1.52 -1.70
N GLN A 37 -0.30 0.59 -2.49
CA GLN A 37 0.70 0.91 -3.51
C GLN A 37 0.17 1.90 -4.55
N HIS A 38 -1.08 1.73 -4.99
CA HIS A 38 -1.72 2.64 -5.94
C HIS A 38 -1.78 4.07 -5.38
N HIS A 39 -2.27 4.25 -4.15
CA HIS A 39 -2.35 5.57 -3.54
C HIS A 39 -0.98 6.15 -3.16
N VAL A 40 0.00 5.31 -2.82
CA VAL A 40 1.40 5.74 -2.71
C VAL A 40 1.90 6.33 -4.04
N GLY A 41 1.62 5.67 -5.15
CA GLY A 41 1.95 6.16 -6.50
C GLY A 41 1.37 7.54 -6.74
N ARG A 42 0.08 7.73 -6.45
CA ARG A 42 -0.58 9.04 -6.62
C ARG A 42 0.07 10.18 -5.83
N VAL A 43 0.50 9.94 -4.59
CA VAL A 43 1.19 10.96 -3.78
C VAL A 43 2.61 11.21 -4.26
N VAL A 44 3.28 10.19 -4.80
CA VAL A 44 4.60 10.34 -5.42
C VAL A 44 4.50 11.15 -6.72
N ASP A 45 3.52 10.83 -7.56
CA ASP A 45 3.29 11.49 -8.85
C ASP A 45 2.92 12.96 -8.65
N SER A 46 2.17 13.30 -7.59
CA SER A 46 1.78 14.68 -7.30
C SER A 46 2.96 15.60 -6.97
N VAL A 47 4.15 15.04 -6.69
CA VAL A 47 5.36 15.81 -6.35
C VAL A 47 6.51 15.48 -7.30
N ALA A 48 6.25 14.82 -8.44
CA ALA A 48 7.29 14.37 -9.35
C ALA A 48 8.14 15.53 -9.91
N ASP A 49 7.50 16.68 -10.18
CA ASP A 49 8.17 17.87 -10.71
C ASP A 49 8.85 18.73 -9.61
N GLU A 50 8.65 18.38 -8.35
CA GLU A 50 9.25 19.09 -7.23
C GLU A 50 10.74 18.74 -7.09
N ARG A 51 11.57 19.74 -6.76
CA ARG A 51 13.02 19.53 -6.53
C ARG A 51 13.31 18.47 -5.45
N TRP A 52 12.39 18.29 -4.52
CA TRP A 52 12.47 17.32 -3.42
C TRP A 52 11.68 16.03 -3.69
N GLY A 53 10.93 15.97 -4.79
CA GLY A 53 10.05 14.87 -5.18
C GLY A 53 10.76 13.53 -5.27
N ASP A 54 11.87 13.47 -6.00
CA ASP A 54 12.73 12.28 -6.10
C ASP A 54 13.16 11.73 -4.73
N ARG A 55 13.45 12.62 -3.78
CA ARG A 55 13.85 12.24 -2.43
C ARG A 55 12.66 11.66 -1.66
N TYR A 56 11.48 12.23 -1.81
CA TYR A 56 10.25 11.69 -1.24
C TYR A 56 9.96 10.29 -1.83
N ALA A 57 9.95 10.17 -3.16
CA ALA A 57 9.72 8.93 -3.89
C ALA A 57 10.64 7.82 -3.39
N ARG A 58 11.96 8.05 -3.39
CA ARG A 58 12.95 7.06 -2.92
C ARG A 58 12.72 6.63 -1.47
N ARG A 59 12.36 7.57 -0.58
CA ARG A 59 12.06 7.26 0.82
C ARG A 59 10.80 6.42 0.96
N MET A 60 9.77 6.74 0.18
CA MET A 60 8.51 6.00 0.17
C MET A 60 8.70 4.60 -0.41
N THR A 61 9.35 4.47 -1.57
CA THR A 61 9.71 3.18 -2.18
C THR A 61 10.49 2.31 -1.21
N LYS A 62 11.45 2.89 -0.46
CA LYS A 62 12.20 2.14 0.55
C LYS A 62 11.31 1.61 1.68
N ALA A 63 10.32 2.39 2.12
CA ALA A 63 9.35 1.93 3.12
C ALA A 63 8.46 0.81 2.58
N MET A 64 7.97 0.95 1.35
CA MET A 64 7.12 -0.04 0.68
C MET A 64 7.85 -1.35 0.39
N ASN A 65 9.10 -1.30 -0.09
CA ASN A 65 9.91 -2.49 -0.33
C ASN A 65 10.19 -3.24 0.99
N LYS A 66 10.42 -2.50 2.07
CA LYS A 66 10.60 -3.10 3.39
C LYS A 66 9.32 -3.76 3.91
N LEU A 67 8.17 -3.15 3.64
CA LEU A 67 6.88 -3.72 3.98
C LEU A 67 6.61 -4.99 3.17
N ALA A 68 6.80 -4.95 1.85
CA ALA A 68 6.68 -6.11 0.97
C ALA A 68 7.60 -7.27 1.39
N GLY A 69 8.86 -6.97 1.70
CA GLY A 69 9.82 -8.01 2.13
C GLY A 69 9.57 -8.56 3.53
N ALA A 70 8.73 -7.91 4.33
CA ALA A 70 8.32 -8.40 5.65
C ALA A 70 6.97 -9.13 5.61
N ASP A 71 6.25 -9.06 4.49
CA ASP A 71 4.93 -9.64 4.29
C ASP A 71 5.05 -11.12 3.93
N THR A 72 4.40 -11.98 4.72
CA THR A 72 4.37 -13.43 4.51
C THR A 72 3.08 -13.91 3.85
N GLY A 73 2.13 -13.00 3.58
CA GLY A 73 0.80 -13.32 3.08
C GLY A 73 -0.17 -13.84 4.15
N VAL A 74 0.27 -13.90 5.41
CA VAL A 74 -0.56 -14.31 6.57
C VAL A 74 -0.45 -13.24 7.65
N SER A 75 -1.57 -12.93 8.32
CA SER A 75 -1.58 -11.98 9.43
C SER A 75 -0.78 -12.53 10.62
N CYS A 76 0.11 -11.71 11.16
CA CYS A 76 0.85 -11.90 12.42
C CYS A 76 0.53 -10.78 13.42
N TYR A 77 -0.69 -10.24 13.35
CA TYR A 77 -1.15 -9.17 14.24
C TYR A 77 -0.91 -9.49 15.72
N ASP A 78 -1.27 -10.70 16.14
CA ASP A 78 -1.14 -11.16 17.54
C ASP A 78 0.32 -11.24 18.02
N GLU A 79 1.26 -11.52 17.11
CA GLU A 79 2.70 -11.52 17.41
C GLU A 79 3.27 -10.09 17.43
N ASN A 80 2.71 -9.20 16.62
CA ASN A 80 3.15 -7.81 16.51
C ASN A 80 2.62 -6.92 17.64
N ILE A 81 1.38 -7.16 18.09
CA ILE A 81 0.70 -6.38 19.12
C ILE A 81 0.17 -7.35 20.18
N PRO A 82 0.65 -7.30 21.44
CA PRO A 82 0.03 -8.06 22.51
C PRO A 82 -1.44 -7.65 22.65
N SER A 83 -2.33 -8.59 22.91
CA SER A 83 -3.80 -8.43 22.96
C SER A 83 -4.31 -7.27 23.85
N GLU A 84 -3.47 -6.71 24.72
CA GLU A 84 -3.78 -5.59 25.61
C GLU A 84 -3.52 -4.19 25.00
N ALA A 85 -2.98 -4.09 23.79
CA ALA A 85 -2.72 -2.82 23.09
C ALA A 85 -3.68 -2.62 21.90
N ALA A 86 -4.92 -3.10 22.04
CA ALA A 86 -5.94 -3.19 20.98
C ALA A 86 -6.59 -1.85 20.58
N ASP A 87 -6.17 -0.71 21.14
CA ASP A 87 -6.74 0.59 20.80
C ASP A 87 -5.82 1.35 19.84
N GLU A 88 -5.94 1.05 18.55
CA GLU A 88 -5.76 2.00 17.44
C GLU A 88 -6.05 1.29 16.11
N GLY A 89 -7.27 0.77 16.01
CA GLY A 89 -7.86 0.22 14.80
C GLY A 89 -8.39 1.30 13.87
N ASP A 90 -7.54 2.22 13.39
CA ASP A 90 -7.95 3.03 12.23
C ASP A 90 -7.53 2.30 10.95
N GLU A 91 -8.36 1.32 10.61
CA GLU A 91 -8.38 0.73 9.28
C GLU A 91 -8.85 1.78 8.28
N VAL A 92 -7.93 2.58 7.75
CA VAL A 92 -8.29 3.57 6.72
C VAL A 92 -8.66 2.84 5.43
N THR A 93 -9.96 2.84 5.12
CA THR A 93 -10.55 2.27 3.90
C THR A 93 -10.90 3.35 2.86
N VAL A 94 -10.86 4.62 3.24
CA VAL A 94 -11.23 5.77 2.40
C VAL A 94 -9.99 6.60 2.11
N PHE A 95 -9.69 6.76 0.81
CA PHE A 95 -8.62 7.61 0.31
C PHE A 95 -9.20 8.83 -0.38
N ASP A 96 -8.93 10.01 0.15
CA ASP A 96 -9.36 11.31 -0.37
C ASP A 96 -8.39 11.73 -1.49
N ALA A 97 -8.83 11.47 -2.71
CA ALA A 97 -8.10 11.72 -3.94
C ALA A 97 -7.88 13.22 -4.23
N ASP A 98 -8.69 14.10 -3.64
CA ASP A 98 -8.79 15.51 -4.01
C ASP A 98 -7.94 16.40 -3.10
N ASN A 99 -7.44 15.85 -1.99
CA ASN A 99 -6.57 16.55 -1.06
C ASN A 99 -5.31 15.72 -0.77
N MET A 100 -4.18 16.11 -1.36
CA MET A 100 -2.92 15.36 -1.23
C MET A 100 -2.36 15.34 0.20
N CYS A 101 -2.58 16.39 0.99
CA CYS A 101 -2.20 16.38 2.42
C CYS A 101 -2.96 15.28 3.18
N LYS A 102 -4.28 15.18 2.95
CA LYS A 102 -5.11 14.12 3.54
C LYS A 102 -4.73 12.76 3.00
N LEU A 103 -4.52 12.64 1.68
CA LEU A 103 -4.13 11.39 1.03
C LEU A 103 -2.82 10.86 1.59
N ASN A 104 -1.80 11.71 1.75
CA ASN A 104 -0.51 11.34 2.35
C ASN A 104 -0.68 10.86 3.81
N GLY A 105 -1.58 11.50 4.57
CA GLY A 105 -1.97 11.07 5.91
C GLY A 105 -2.63 9.68 5.92
N GLN A 106 -3.61 9.46 5.05
CA GLN A 106 -4.36 8.21 4.90
C GLN A 106 -3.47 7.07 4.41
N VAL A 107 -2.59 7.31 3.44
CA VAL A 107 -1.59 6.36 2.96
C VAL A 107 -0.67 5.93 4.10
N ASN A 108 -0.17 6.86 4.90
CA ASN A 108 0.66 6.52 6.06
C ASN A 108 -0.12 5.71 7.10
N ALA A 109 -1.37 6.07 7.40
CA ALA A 109 -2.22 5.30 8.30
C ALA A 109 -2.45 3.86 7.78
N ALA A 110 -2.73 3.72 6.49
CA ALA A 110 -2.90 2.42 5.83
C ALA A 110 -1.61 1.57 5.85
N ILE A 111 -0.45 2.18 5.59
CA ILE A 111 0.87 1.52 5.73
C ILE A 111 1.08 1.04 7.17
N ASN A 112 0.76 1.87 8.17
CA ASN A 112 0.96 1.51 9.58
C ASN A 112 0.03 0.37 10.00
N SER A 113 -1.24 0.43 9.59
CA SER A 113 -2.21 -0.65 9.78
C SER A 113 -1.74 -1.94 9.10
N TYR A 114 -1.32 -1.88 7.84
CA TYR A 114 -0.83 -3.05 7.11
C TYR A 114 0.42 -3.64 7.76
N ALA A 115 1.37 -2.81 8.20
CA ALA A 115 2.59 -3.26 8.85
C ALA A 115 2.30 -3.97 10.18
N ARG A 116 1.35 -3.48 10.98
CA ARG A 116 0.94 -4.14 12.23
C ARG A 116 0.38 -5.54 11.98
N ASN A 117 -0.41 -5.70 10.93
CA ASN A 117 -1.07 -6.96 10.62
C ASN A 117 -0.16 -7.95 9.90
N ASN A 118 0.67 -7.50 8.96
CA ASN A 118 1.30 -8.40 7.99
C ASN A 118 2.85 -8.34 7.97
N ALA A 119 3.51 -7.42 8.67
CA ALA A 119 4.98 -7.36 8.65
C ALA A 119 5.60 -8.33 9.69
N CYS A 120 5.65 -9.60 9.32
CA CYS A 120 6.02 -10.72 10.20
C CYS A 120 7.49 -11.10 10.12
N GLN A 121 8.15 -10.88 8.99
CA GLN A 121 9.52 -11.32 8.76
C GLN A 121 10.57 -10.21 8.88
N GLY A 122 11.67 -10.55 9.53
CA GLY A 122 12.92 -9.78 9.57
C GLY A 122 13.47 -9.57 10.99
N ARG A 123 14.51 -8.75 11.11
CA ARG A 123 15.26 -8.61 12.36
C ARG A 123 14.55 -7.70 13.37
N GLY A 124 14.11 -8.28 14.48
CA GLY A 124 13.49 -7.58 15.62
C GLY A 124 12.06 -7.14 15.31
N LYS A 125 11.57 -6.06 15.95
CA LYS A 125 10.22 -5.53 15.72
C LYS A 125 10.12 -4.78 14.39
N VAL A 126 10.05 -5.50 13.27
CA VAL A 126 10.10 -4.96 11.89
C VAL A 126 8.95 -4.01 11.61
N TYR A 127 7.71 -4.35 12.03
CA TYR A 127 6.56 -3.45 11.90
C TYR A 127 6.83 -2.06 12.50
N ARG A 128 7.46 -1.98 13.70
CA ARG A 128 7.82 -0.70 14.34
C ARG A 128 8.85 0.08 13.54
N GLN A 129 9.75 -0.60 12.85
CA GLN A 129 10.74 0.06 12.01
C GLN A 129 10.07 0.66 10.76
N ILE A 130 9.13 -0.07 10.15
CA ILE A 130 8.35 0.40 9.00
C ILE A 130 7.49 1.61 9.40
N ILE A 131 6.73 1.51 10.49
CA ILE A 131 5.89 2.61 11.00
C ILE A 131 6.71 3.88 11.26
N ARG A 132 7.87 3.75 11.92
CA ARG A 132 8.78 4.89 12.15
C ARG A 132 9.31 5.48 10.84
N SER A 133 9.62 4.64 9.86
CA SER A 133 10.04 5.10 8.54
C SER A 133 8.89 5.87 7.85
N ALA A 134 7.71 5.28 7.76
CA ALA A 134 6.52 5.87 7.13
C ALA A 134 6.15 7.22 7.76
N ARG A 135 6.20 7.34 9.10
CA ARG A 135 6.02 8.61 9.82
C ARG A 135 7.03 9.68 9.42
N LYS A 136 8.31 9.33 9.25
CA LYS A 136 9.34 10.28 8.75
C LYS A 136 9.08 10.70 7.32
N VAL A 137 8.60 9.79 6.46
CA VAL A 137 8.26 10.10 5.07
C VAL A 137 7.04 11.03 4.99
N LYS A 138 5.98 10.74 5.76
CA LYS A 138 4.82 11.64 5.89
C LYS A 138 5.26 13.03 6.34
N LYS A 139 6.04 13.12 7.43
CA LYS A 139 6.49 14.41 7.97
C LYS A 139 7.26 15.21 6.93
N PHE A 140 8.14 14.54 6.18
CA PHE A 140 8.89 15.17 5.10
C PHE A 140 7.98 15.74 4.01
N PHE A 141 6.94 15.02 3.59
CA PHE A 141 5.96 15.56 2.64
C PHE A 141 5.22 16.78 3.21
N ASN A 142 4.70 16.66 4.43
CA ASN A 142 3.94 17.70 5.10
C ASN A 142 4.74 19.00 5.22
N GLU A 143 5.99 18.92 5.69
CA GLU A 143 6.91 20.06 5.82
C GLU A 143 7.18 20.78 4.48
N ASN A 144 7.12 20.08 3.35
CA ASN A 144 7.37 20.69 2.03
C ASN A 144 6.09 21.14 1.31
N ASN A 145 4.90 20.77 1.80
CA ASN A 145 3.60 21.14 1.21
C ASN A 145 2.71 21.98 2.15
N GLU A 146 3.26 22.44 3.28
CA GLU A 146 2.53 23.18 4.32
C GLU A 146 1.27 22.44 4.81
N CYS A 147 1.41 21.12 4.94
CA CYS A 147 0.52 20.23 5.70
C CYS A 147 1.17 19.87 7.05
#